data_AF-A0A7Z9EPT0-F1
#
_entry.id   AF-A0A7Z9EPT0-F1
#
_cell.length_a   1.000
_cell.length_b   1.000
_cell.length_c   1.000
_cell.angle_alpha   90.00
_cell.angle_beta   90.00
_cell.angle_gamma   90.00
#
_symmetry.space_group_name_H-M   'P 1'
#
loop_
_entity.id
_entity.type
_entity.pdbx_description
1 polymer ?
#
loop_
_entity_poly.entity_id
_entity_poly.type
_entity_poly.pdbx_seq_one_letter_code
_entity_poly.pdbx_strand_id
1 'polypeptide(L)'
;MKTTDKQNKEAMISFRLNRSELDTLNAKMSEAGYKSASAFIRDFVANGQVKPKVSQDVVQIARELMNLASMINADRPGSELLEKVKYIAQVNLGGVQ
;
A
#
# COMPACT_ATOMS: atom_id res chain seq x y z
N MET A 1 1.76 -41.32 -12.60
CA MET A 1 1.00 -40.12 -12.23
C MET A 1 1.29 -39.83 -10.76
N LYS A 2 1.97 -38.72 -10.43
CA LYS A 2 2.16 -38.31 -9.03
C LYS A 2 0.88 -37.61 -8.59
N THR A 3 0.16 -38.24 -7.66
CA THR A 3 -0.91 -37.62 -6.88
C THR A 3 -0.35 -36.41 -6.18
N THR A 4 -0.79 -35.22 -6.58
CA THR A 4 -0.66 -34.01 -5.77
C THR A 4 -1.56 -34.17 -4.55
N ASP A 5 -1.02 -34.77 -3.49
CA ASP A 5 -1.61 -34.69 -2.16
C ASP A 5 -1.81 -33.21 -1.82
N LYS A 6 -3.06 -32.81 -1.58
CA LYS A 6 -3.41 -31.51 -1.01
C LYS A 6 -2.71 -31.41 0.33
N GLN A 7 -1.59 -30.68 0.38
CA GLN A 7 -0.85 -30.45 1.62
C GLN A 7 -1.82 -29.95 2.70
N ASN A 8 -1.75 -30.67 3.81
CA ASN A 8 -2.73 -30.68 4.86
C ASN A 8 -2.85 -29.31 5.54
N LYS A 9 -4.09 -28.88 5.81
CA LYS A 9 -4.42 -27.85 6.80
C LYS A 9 -4.19 -28.39 8.23
N GLU A 10 -3.04 -28.99 8.50
CA GLU A 10 -2.84 -29.85 9.69
C GLU A 10 -2.74 -29.07 11.01
N ALA A 11 -2.40 -27.78 10.97
CA ALA A 11 -2.39 -26.92 12.15
C ALA A 11 -3.30 -25.70 11.93
N MET A 12 -4.55 -25.80 12.39
CA MET A 12 -5.45 -24.66 12.50
C MET A 12 -5.30 -24.04 13.89
N ILE A 13 -4.94 -22.76 13.94
CA ILE A 13 -4.87 -21.98 15.17
C ILE A 13 -6.11 -21.10 15.24
N SER A 14 -6.87 -21.23 16.33
CA SER A 14 -8.05 -20.40 16.60
C SER A 14 -7.70 -19.29 17.57
N PHE A 15 -7.91 -18.04 17.16
CA PHE A 15 -7.77 -16.88 18.03
C PHE A 15 -9.16 -16.40 18.45
N ARG A 16 -9.35 -16.11 19.74
CA ARG A 16 -10.54 -15.42 20.23
C ARG A 16 -10.19 -13.95 20.38
N LEU A 17 -10.95 -13.10 19.69
CA LEU A 17 -10.83 -11.66 19.75
C LEU A 17 -12.14 -11.09 20.26
N ASN A 18 -12.05 -10.11 21.16
CA ASN A 18 -13.17 -9.25 21.46
C ASN A 18 -13.42 -8.27 20.31
N ARG A 19 -14.50 -7.49 20.39
CA ARG A 19 -14.89 -6.60 19.28
C ARG A 19 -13.85 -5.53 18.97
N SER A 20 -13.29 -4.89 19.99
CA SER A 20 -12.25 -3.86 19.82
C SER A 20 -10.96 -4.41 19.21
N GLU A 21 -10.58 -5.64 19.56
CA GLU A 21 -9.42 -6.32 19.00
C GLU A 21 -9.65 -6.70 17.54
N LEU A 22 -10.86 -7.15 17.20
CA LEU A 22 -11.24 -7.46 15.82
C LEU A 22 -11.25 -6.19 14.95
N ASP A 23 -11.77 -5.08 15.47
CA ASP A 23 -11.77 -3.79 14.79
C ASP A 23 -10.33 -3.29 14.56
N THR A 24 -9.47 -3.44 15.58
CA THR A 24 -8.04 -3.12 15.47
C THR A 24 -7.33 -3.99 14.42
N LEU A 25 -7.62 -5.29 14.37
CA LEU A 25 -7.07 -6.19 13.36
C LEU A 25 -7.50 -5.76 11.95
N ASN A 26 -8.78 -5.46 11.75
CA ASN A 26 -9.32 -5.03 10.47
C ASN A 26 -8.70 -3.70 10.00
N ALA A 27 -8.52 -2.74 10.91
CA ALA A 27 -7.86 -1.47 10.61
C ALA A 27 -6.41 -1.69 10.13
N LYS A 28 -5.61 -2.43 10.91
CA LYS A 28 -4.21 -2.73 10.56
C LYS A 28 -4.08 -3.50 9.24
N MET A 29 -4.99 -4.43 8.98
CA MET A 29 -5.05 -5.13 7.70
C MET A 29 -5.33 -4.18 6.54
N SER A 30 -6.31 -3.29 6.68
CA SER A 30 -6.71 -2.34 5.63
C SER A 30 -5.60 -1.33 5.31
N GLU A 31 -4.94 -0.82 6.36
CA GLU A 31 -3.78 0.07 6.25
C GLU A 31 -2.62 -0.61 5.54
N ALA A 32 -2.32 -1.86 5.88
CA ALA A 32 -1.27 -2.66 5.25
C ALA A 32 -1.70 -3.26 3.89
N GLY A 33 -2.94 -3.06 3.45
CA GLY A 33 -3.43 -3.52 2.14
C GLY A 33 -3.79 -5.01 2.06
N TYR A 34 -3.98 -5.69 3.19
CA TYR A 34 -4.33 -7.11 3.24
C TYR A 34 -5.84 -7.33 3.21
N LYS A 35 -6.30 -8.24 2.35
CA LYS A 35 -7.71 -8.67 2.26
C LYS A 35 -8.08 -9.81 3.21
N SER A 36 -7.09 -10.52 3.76
CA SER A 36 -7.33 -11.64 4.68
C SER A 36 -6.44 -11.57 5.91
N ALA A 37 -7.03 -11.84 7.08
CA ALA A 37 -6.32 -11.86 8.35
C ALA A 37 -5.20 -12.90 8.35
N SER A 38 -5.44 -14.06 7.72
CA SER A 38 -4.44 -15.12 7.66
C SER A 38 -3.17 -14.71 6.91
N ALA A 39 -3.29 -13.92 5.82
CA ALA A 39 -2.13 -13.43 5.09
C ALA A 39 -1.39 -12.35 5.89
N PHE A 40 -2.12 -11.42 6.50
CA PHE A 40 -1.56 -10.39 7.36
C PHE A 40 -0.78 -11.00 8.54
N ILE A 41 -1.40 -11.93 9.27
CA ILE A 41 -0.80 -12.59 10.43
C ILE A 41 0.43 -13.41 10.02
N ARG A 42 0.35 -14.20 8.93
CA ARG A 42 1.50 -14.98 8.47
C ARG A 42 2.68 -14.09 8.10
N ASP A 43 2.45 -13.03 7.33
CA ASP A 43 3.53 -12.14 6.92
C ASP A 43 4.14 -11.39 8.12
N PHE A 44 3.30 -10.92 9.03
CA PHE A 44 3.75 -10.24 10.25
C PHE A 44 4.56 -11.16 11.16
N VAL A 45 4.09 -12.39 11.40
CA VAL A 45 4.79 -13.38 12.24
C VAL A 45 6.09 -13.85 11.60
N ALA A 46 6.10 -14.07 10.28
CA ALA A 46 7.27 -14.57 9.57
C ALA A 46 8.39 -13.52 9.44
N ASN A 47 8.04 -12.25 9.23
CA ASN A 47 8.99 -11.21 8.84
C ASN A 47 9.13 -10.07 9.86
N GLY A 48 8.31 -10.03 10.91
CA GLY A 48 8.25 -8.93 11.88
C GLY A 48 7.70 -7.61 11.30
N GLN A 49 7.41 -7.57 10.00
CA GLN A 49 6.93 -6.40 9.28
C GLN A 49 5.90 -6.82 8.22
N VAL A 50 4.95 -5.91 7.93
CA VAL A 50 3.98 -6.06 6.84
C VAL A 50 4.42 -5.22 5.66
N LYS A 51 4.16 -5.71 4.43
CA LYS A 51 4.50 -4.93 3.23
C LYS A 51 3.69 -3.63 3.22
N PRO A 52 4.33 -2.47 2.96
CA PRO A 52 3.61 -1.21 2.89
C PRO A 52 2.63 -1.23 1.71
N LYS A 53 1.41 -0.73 1.97
CA LYS A 53 0.41 -0.56 0.93
C LYS A 53 0.85 0.53 -0.04
N VAL A 54 1.01 0.18 -1.31
CA VAL A 54 1.16 1.18 -2.37
C VAL A 54 -0.23 1.70 -2.71
N SER A 55 -0.56 2.93 -2.30
CA SER A 55 -1.81 3.59 -2.67
C SER A 55 -1.76 4.12 -4.10
N GLN A 56 -2.93 4.36 -4.70
CA GLN A 56 -3.02 5.01 -6.00
C GLN A 56 -2.37 6.40 -5.99
N ASP A 57 -2.51 7.14 -4.89
CA ASP A 57 -1.90 8.47 -4.71
C ASP A 57 -0.37 8.39 -4.79
N VAL A 58 0.26 7.38 -4.16
CA VAL A 58 1.72 7.20 -4.24
C VAL A 58 2.17 6.97 -5.69
N VAL A 59 1.41 6.18 -6.46
CA VAL A 59 1.71 5.96 -7.88
C VAL A 59 1.52 7.23 -8.71
N GLN A 60 0.46 7.99 -8.45
CA GLN A 60 0.19 9.25 -9.12
C GLN A 60 1.28 10.29 -8.81
N ILE A 61 1.66 10.45 -7.55
CA ILE A 61 2.75 11.35 -7.13
C ILE A 61 4.06 10.95 -7.83
N ALA A 62 4.40 9.67 -7.85
CA ALA A 62 5.60 9.19 -8.52
C ALA A 62 5.60 9.55 -10.02
N ARG A 63 4.46 9.36 -10.71
CA ARG A 63 4.29 9.76 -12.11
C ARG A 63 4.48 11.27 -12.30
N GLU A 64 3.89 12.08 -11.44
CA GLU A 64 3.97 13.53 -11.56
C GLU A 64 5.38 14.07 -11.25
N LEU A 65 6.11 13.44 -10.32
CA LEU A 65 7.52 13.73 -10.09
C LEU A 65 8.39 13.38 -11.30
N MET A 66 8.10 12.26 -11.98
CA MET A 66 8.79 11.93 -13.25
C MET A 66 8.50 12.96 -14.34
N ASN A 67 7.25 13.41 -14.45
CA ASN A 67 6.88 14.49 -15.37
C ASN A 67 7.65 15.79 -15.05
N LEU A 68 7.73 16.16 -13.77
CA LEU A 68 8.49 17.34 -13.33
C LEU A 68 9.97 17.21 -13.70
N ALA A 69 10.59 16.07 -13.44
CA ALA A 69 11.98 15.82 -13.84
C ALA A 69 12.18 15.96 -15.35
N SER A 70 11.24 15.46 -16.16
CA SER A 70 11.26 15.65 -17.61
C SER A 70 11.12 17.12 -18.02
N MET A 71 10.31 17.91 -17.31
CA MET A 71 10.16 19.35 -17.58
C MET A 71 11.43 20.12 -17.26
N ILE A 72 12.10 19.77 -16.14
CA ILE A 72 13.40 20.33 -15.76
C ILE A 72 14.44 20.02 -16.85
N ASN A 73 14.51 18.77 -17.29
CA ASN A 73 15.44 18.34 -18.34
C ASN A 73 15.16 19.00 -19.71
N ALA A 74 13.97 19.55 -19.91
CA ALA A 74 13.58 20.26 -21.13
C ALA A 74 13.71 21.78 -20.97
N ASP A 75 14.38 22.27 -19.93
CA ASP A 75 14.58 23.69 -19.61
C ASP A 75 13.27 24.50 -19.64
N ARG A 76 12.18 23.90 -19.16
CA ARG A 76 10.88 24.56 -19.05
C ARG A 76 10.97 25.78 -18.12
N PRO A 77 10.20 26.86 -18.39
CA PRO A 77 10.21 28.05 -17.55
C PRO A 77 9.90 27.74 -16.07
N GLY A 78 10.57 28.43 -15.16
CA GLY A 78 10.37 28.25 -13.72
C GLY A 78 8.93 28.43 -13.26
N SER A 79 8.14 29.26 -13.94
CA SER A 79 6.70 29.41 -13.70
C SER A 79 5.93 28.10 -13.95
N GLU A 80 6.23 27.38 -15.04
CA GLU A 80 5.60 26.09 -15.36
C GLU A 80 6.02 25.00 -14.36
N LEU A 81 7.29 24.99 -13.97
CA LEU A 81 7.80 24.07 -12.95
C LEU A 81 7.13 24.30 -11.60
N LEU A 82 6.95 25.57 -11.21
CA LEU A 82 6.31 25.93 -9.94
C LEU A 82 4.83 25.51 -9.90
N GLU A 83 4.09 25.72 -10.99
CA GLU A 83 2.71 25.24 -11.10
C GLU A 83 2.63 23.71 -11.01
N LYS A 84 3.58 23.00 -11.63
CA LYS A 84 3.66 21.54 -11.51
C LYS A 84 3.92 21.08 -10.08
N VAL A 85 4.81 21.76 -9.35
CA VAL A 85 5.09 21.48 -7.93
C VAL A 85 3.85 21.72 -7.06
N LYS A 86 3.14 22.82 -7.27
CA LYS A 86 1.88 23.12 -6.56
C LYS A 86 0.83 22.02 -6.79
N TYR A 87 0.67 21.58 -8.03
CA TYR A 87 -0.23 20.49 -8.37
C TYR A 87 0.14 19.19 -7.64
N ILE A 88 1.43 18.81 -7.64
CA ILE A 88 1.90 17.62 -6.92
C ILE A 88 1.59 17.72 -5.42
N ALA A 89 1.82 18.89 -4.82
CA ALA A 89 1.49 19.13 -3.42
C ALA A 89 -0.01 18.97 -3.14
N GLN A 90 -0.87 19.44 -4.06
CA GLN A 90 -2.31 19.28 -3.95
C GLN A 90 -2.73 17.80 -4.00
N VAL A 91 -2.19 17.02 -4.95
CA VAL A 91 -2.42 15.57 -5.05
C VAL A 91 -1.99 14.87 -3.75
N ASN A 92 -0.83 15.22 -3.20
CA ASN A 92 -0.30 14.60 -1.97
C ASN A 92 -1.15 14.90 -0.72
N LEU A 93 -1.89 16.01 -0.71
CA LEU A 93 -2.83 16.35 0.36
C LEU A 93 -4.20 15.65 0.22
N GLY A 94 -4.36 14.75 -0.76
CA GLY A 94 -5.64 14.09 -1.07
C GLY A 94 -6.59 14.97 -1.88
N GLY A 95 -6.08 16.04 -2.49
CA GLY A 95 -6.84 17.04 -3.21
C GLY A 95 -6.94 16.79 -4.72
N VAL A 96 -7.49 15.65 -5.14
CA VAL A 96 -8.12 15.53 -6.46
C VAL A 96 -9.43 14.77 -6.30
N GLN A 97 -10.54 15.51 -6.33
CA GLN A 97 -11.87 14.96 -6.66
C GLN A 97 -12.00 14.84 -8.17
#